data_AF-A0A969HFW4-F1
#
_entry.id   AF-A0A969HFW4-F1
#
_cell.length_a   1.000
_cell.length_b   1.000
_cell.length_c   1.000
_cell.angle_alpha   90.00
_cell.angle_beta   90.00
_cell.angle_gamma   90.00
#
_symmetry.space_group_name_H-M   'P 1'
#
loop_
_entity.id
_entity.type
_entity.pdbx_description
1 polymer ?
#
loop_
_entity_poly.entity_id
_entity_poly.type
_entity_poly.pdbx_seq_one_letter_code
_entity_poly.pdbx_strand_id
1 'polypeptide(L)'
;MVVLQIEGHEGIQNLEAIMAVAGVDVLFVGPFDLSTVLGISGQLDHPLLLNTVGEIVERARANKIAVGIWMPTPRTGRPVDRARGAVDYRRQQ
;
A
#
# COMPACT_ATOMS: atom_id res chain seq x y z
N MET A 1 -8.66 -11.18 -13.42
CA MET A 1 -8.32 -10.36 -12.25
C MET A 1 -7.30 -11.11 -11.41
N VAL A 2 -6.08 -10.61 -11.33
CA VAL A 2 -4.97 -11.12 -10.50
C VAL A 2 -4.55 -10.05 -9.50
N VAL A 3 -4.47 -10.46 -8.24
CA VAL A 3 -4.08 -9.61 -7.11
C VAL A 3 -2.81 -10.20 -6.50
N LEU A 4 -1.77 -9.38 -6.37
CA LEU A 4 -0.50 -9.79 -5.78
C LEU A 4 -0.28 -9.10 -4.44
N GLN A 5 0.06 -9.88 -3.41
CA GLN A 5 0.36 -9.34 -2.09
C GLN A 5 1.83 -8.90 -2.02
N ILE A 6 2.07 -7.65 -1.62
CA ILE A 6 3.40 -7.08 -1.41
C ILE A 6 3.63 -6.93 0.09
N GLU A 7 4.51 -7.77 0.63
CA GLU A 7 4.72 -7.90 2.07
C GLU A 7 6.18 -8.14 2.48
N GLY A 8 7.13 -8.18 1.53
CA GLY A 8 8.54 -8.45 1.75
C GLY A 8 9.48 -7.43 1.12
N HIS A 9 10.71 -7.32 1.63
CA HIS A 9 11.75 -6.42 1.08
C HIS A 9 11.98 -6.63 -0.42
N GLU A 10 12.08 -7.88 -0.85
CA GLU A 10 12.31 -8.23 -2.25
C GLU A 10 11.14 -7.80 -3.13
N GLY A 11 9.91 -7.93 -2.66
CA GLY A 11 8.72 -7.47 -3.37
C GLY A 11 8.73 -5.95 -3.59
N ILE A 12 9.14 -5.19 -2.57
CA ILE A 12 9.25 -3.72 -2.66
C ILE A 12 10.36 -3.31 -3.65
N GLN A 13 11.50 -3.99 -3.61
CA GLN A 13 12.64 -3.72 -4.50
C GLN A 13 12.30 -4.02 -5.97
N ASN A 14 11.42 -4.99 -6.22
CA ASN A 14 11.06 -5.45 -7.56
C ASN A 14 9.68 -4.95 -8.04
N LEU A 15 9.08 -3.93 -7.40
CA LEU A 15 7.74 -3.45 -7.72
C LEU A 15 7.52 -3.20 -9.22
N GLU A 16 8.46 -2.52 -9.90
CA GLU A 16 8.33 -2.22 -11.33
C GLU A 16 8.30 -3.49 -12.18
N ALA A 17 9.18 -4.45 -11.88
CA ALA A 17 9.22 -5.73 -12.58
C ALA A 17 7.94 -6.56 -12.34
N ILE A 18 7.42 -6.54 -11.11
CA ILE A 18 6.17 -7.21 -10.74
C ILE A 18 4.99 -6.60 -11.50
N MET A 19 4.90 -5.26 -11.54
CA MET A 19 3.81 -4.55 -12.23
C MET A 19 3.89 -4.68 -13.75
N ALA A 20 5.07 -4.93 -14.31
CA ALA A 20 5.26 -5.18 -15.74
C ALA A 20 4.77 -6.58 -16.18
N VAL A 21 4.49 -7.49 -15.24
CA VAL A 21 3.96 -8.82 -15.57
C VAL A 21 2.56 -8.70 -16.15
N ALA A 22 2.37 -9.24 -17.35
CA ALA A 22 1.08 -9.23 -18.03
C ALA A 22 0.00 -9.92 -17.19
N GLY A 23 -1.13 -9.21 -17.01
CA GLY A 23 -2.29 -9.72 -16.28
C GLY A 23 -2.29 -9.43 -14.78
N VAL A 24 -1.30 -8.71 -14.23
CA VAL A 24 -1.38 -8.17 -12.87
C VAL A 24 -2.31 -6.96 -12.87
N ASP A 25 -3.37 -7.02 -12.05
CA ASP A 25 -4.39 -5.97 -11.99
C ASP A 25 -4.27 -5.11 -10.72
N VAL A 26 -3.87 -5.73 -9.59
CA VAL A 26 -3.88 -5.09 -8.27
C VAL A 26 -2.64 -5.48 -7.46
N LEU A 27 -2.01 -4.51 -6.82
CA LEU A 27 -1.11 -4.74 -5.69
C LEU A 27 -1.91 -4.63 -4.38
N PHE A 28 -1.76 -5.61 -3.50
CA PHE A 28 -2.37 -5.60 -2.19
C PHE A 28 -1.28 -5.54 -1.12
N VAL A 29 -1.33 -4.56 -0.23
CA VAL A 29 -0.34 -4.42 0.85
C VAL A 29 -0.87 -5.08 2.12
N GLY A 30 -0.09 -6.01 2.68
CA GLY A 30 -0.31 -6.57 4.01
C GLY A 30 0.43 -5.74 5.06
N PRO A 31 -0.25 -4.85 5.82
CA PRO A 31 0.46 -3.89 6.68
C PRO A 31 1.12 -4.54 7.90
N PHE A 32 0.58 -5.66 8.40
CA PHE A 32 1.19 -6.39 9.52
C PHE A 32 2.49 -7.07 9.10
N ASP A 33 2.47 -7.83 8.01
CA ASP A 33 3.66 -8.51 7.49
C ASP A 33 4.71 -7.48 7.07
N LEU A 34 4.30 -6.42 6.35
CA LEU A 34 5.19 -5.32 6.00
C LEU A 34 5.79 -4.63 7.23
N SER A 35 5.02 -4.41 8.30
CA SER A 35 5.56 -3.84 9.53
C SER A 35 6.63 -4.73 10.19
N THR A 36 6.45 -6.05 10.11
CA THR A 36 7.44 -7.02 10.63
C THR A 36 8.71 -6.97 9.81
N VAL A 37 8.57 -6.91 8.48
CA VAL A 37 9.70 -6.77 7.55
C VAL A 37 10.47 -5.47 7.78
N LEU A 38 9.78 -4.37 8.08
CA LEU A 38 10.39 -3.08 8.40
C LEU A 38 10.97 -2.98 9.83
N GLY A 39 10.92 -4.05 10.63
CA GLY A 39 11.42 -4.08 12.02
C GLY A 39 10.54 -3.34 13.03
N ILE A 40 9.31 -3.01 12.66
CA ILE A 40 8.33 -2.24 13.44
C ILE A 40 7.03 -3.05 13.62
N SER A 41 7.16 -4.34 13.92
CA SER A 41 6.07 -5.32 13.94
C SER A 41 4.84 -4.82 14.73
N GLY A 42 3.69 -4.78 14.06
CA GLY A 42 2.40 -4.34 14.62
C GLY A 42 2.22 -2.83 14.77
N GLN A 43 3.25 -2.02 14.51
CA GLN A 43 3.18 -0.55 14.65
C GLN A 43 2.59 0.09 13.39
N LEU A 44 1.28 -0.05 13.19
CA LEU A 44 0.61 0.34 11.94
C LEU A 44 0.55 1.86 11.69
N ASP A 45 0.75 2.68 12.72
CA ASP A 45 0.81 4.14 12.61
C ASP A 45 2.26 4.67 12.49
N HIS A 46 3.26 3.78 12.45
CA HIS A 46 4.66 4.20 12.44
C HIS A 46 5.03 4.87 11.10
N PRO A 47 5.70 6.05 11.10
CA PRO A 47 6.01 6.81 9.89
C PRO A 47 6.73 6.00 8.81
N LEU A 48 7.63 5.10 9.19
CA LEU A 48 8.32 4.21 8.25
C LEU A 48 7.33 3.37 7.43
N LEU A 49 6.35 2.72 8.08
CA LEU A 49 5.33 1.95 7.37
C LEU A 49 4.51 2.85 6.46
N LEU A 50 4.06 4.00 6.97
CA LEU A 50 3.21 4.92 6.20
C LEU A 50 3.93 5.45 4.95
N ASN A 51 5.22 5.79 5.09
CA ASN A 51 6.05 6.24 3.97
C ASN A 51 6.27 5.13 2.95
N THR A 52 6.60 3.91 3.40
CA THR A 52 6.76 2.76 2.49
C THR A 52 5.48 2.43 1.74
N VAL A 53 4.31 2.46 2.41
CA VAL A 53 3.01 2.31 1.76
C VAL A 53 2.76 3.43 0.75
N GLY A 54 3.08 4.67 1.11
CA GLY A 54 2.99 5.82 0.21
C GLY A 54 3.81 5.63 -1.07
N GLU A 55 5.05 5.17 -0.94
CA GLU A 55 5.92 4.87 -2.10
C GLU A 55 5.33 3.78 -3.01
N ILE A 56 4.78 2.71 -2.44
CA ILE A 56 4.11 1.64 -3.21
C ILE A 56 2.94 2.23 -4.00
N VAL A 57 2.11 3.07 -3.34
CA VAL A 57 0.94 3.71 -3.97
C VAL A 57 1.33 4.62 -5.13
N GLU A 58 2.36 5.46 -4.96
CA GLU A 58 2.83 6.35 -6.03
C GLU A 58 3.36 5.58 -7.24
N ARG A 59 4.17 4.53 -7.01
CA ARG A 59 4.71 3.70 -8.10
C ARG A 59 3.61 2.92 -8.82
N ALA A 60 2.66 2.36 -8.08
CA ALA A 60 1.51 1.67 -8.66
C ALA A 60 0.63 2.62 -9.50
N ARG A 61 0.37 3.83 -8.99
CA ARG A 61 -0.36 4.87 -9.73
C ARG A 61 0.35 5.23 -11.04
N ALA A 62 1.68 5.40 -11.02
CA ALA A 62 2.46 5.70 -12.23
C ALA A 62 2.33 4.59 -13.30
N ASN A 63 2.20 3.33 -12.86
CA ASN A 63 2.03 2.15 -13.72
C ASN A 63 0.56 1.79 -13.99
N LYS A 64 -0.40 2.59 -13.51
CA LYS A 64 -1.85 2.35 -13.66
C LYS A 64 -2.34 1.02 -13.05
N ILE A 65 -1.66 0.56 -12.00
CA ILE A 65 -2.05 -0.61 -11.21
C ILE A 65 -2.85 -0.14 -9.99
N ALA A 66 -3.97 -0.80 -9.70
CA ALA A 66 -4.76 -0.48 -8.51
C ALA A 66 -4.06 -0.97 -7.23
N VAL A 67 -4.31 -0.29 -6.11
CA VAL A 67 -3.72 -0.67 -4.81
C VAL A 67 -4.81 -0.90 -3.78
N GLY A 68 -4.75 -2.04 -3.10
CA GLY A 68 -5.52 -2.33 -1.90
C GLY A 68 -4.62 -2.44 -0.68
N ILE A 69 -5.17 -2.18 0.50
CA ILE A 69 -4.49 -2.41 1.79
C ILE A 69 -5.52 -2.82 2.82
N TRP A 70 -5.19 -3.81 3.65
CA TRP A 70 -6.05 -4.15 4.78
C TRP A 70 -6.02 -3.06 5.85
N MET A 71 -7.17 -2.77 6.44
CA MET A 71 -7.34 -1.71 7.42
C MET A 71 -8.11 -2.24 8.63
N PRO A 72 -7.59 -2.15 9.86
CA PRO A 72 -8.32 -2.58 11.05
C PRO A 72 -9.52 -1.68 11.36
N THR A 73 -9.42 -0.40 10.99
CA THR A 73 -10.49 0.59 11.19
C THR A 73 -10.58 1.53 10.00
N PRO A 74 -11.75 2.11 9.69
CA PRO A 74 -11.87 3.15 8.66
C PRO A 74 -11.01 4.39 8.96
N ARG A 75 -10.70 4.63 10.24
CA ARG A 75 -9.92 5.78 10.71
C ARG A 75 -8.44 5.70 10.35
N THR A 76 -7.91 4.48 10.27
CA THR A 76 -6.52 4.16 9.89
C THR A 76 -6.31 4.11 8.39
N GLY A 77 -7.33 4.35 7.56
CA GLY A 77 -7.18 4.61 6.11
C GLY A 77 -6.60 5.99 5.78
N ARG A 78 -6.41 6.83 6.81
CA ARG A 78 -5.87 8.18 6.71
C ARG A 78 -4.34 8.33 6.55
N PRO A 79 -3.47 7.31 6.51
CA PRO A 79 -2.06 7.53 6.18
C PRO A 79 -1.88 8.22 4.83
N VAL A 80 -2.69 7.83 3.83
CA VAL A 80 -2.68 8.42 2.50
C VAL A 80 -3.27 9.84 2.52
N ASP A 81 -4.32 10.09 3.33
CA ASP A 81 -4.92 11.42 3.55
C ASP A 81 -4.09 12.35 4.47
N ARG A 82 -3.18 11.82 5.27
CA ARG A 82 -2.28 12.60 6.13
C ARG A 82 -1.04 13.03 5.35
N ALA A 83 -0.58 12.21 4.41
CA ALA A 83 0.47 12.59 3.46
C ALA A 83 -0.03 13.60 2.40
N ARG A 84 -1.34 13.59 2.09
CA ARG A 84 -1.99 14.55 1.19
C ARG A 84 -3.28 15.03 1.82
N GLY A 85 -3.29 16.26 2.34
CA GLY A 85 -4.49 16.86 2.92
C GLY A 85 -5.76 16.56 2.12
N ALA A 86 -6.67 15.81 2.74
CA ALA A 86 -8.06 15.54 2.38
C ALA A 86 -8.33 14.78 1.06
N VAL A 87 -8.78 13.52 1.18
CA VAL A 87 -9.82 12.93 0.31
C VAL A 87 -10.97 12.39 1.19
N ASP A 88 -12.01 13.22 1.37
CA ASP A 88 -13.24 12.81 2.06
C ASP A 88 -14.07 11.90 1.16
N TYR A 89 -14.01 10.58 1.40
CA TYR A 89 -14.82 9.57 0.71
C TYR A 89 -16.33 9.64 1.02
N ARG A 90 -16.79 10.53 1.92
CA ARG A 90 -18.23 10.69 2.24
C ARG A 90 -19.09 11.37 1.16
N ARG A 91 -18.56 11.65 -0.03
CA ARG A 91 -19.34 12.25 -1.14
C ARG A 91 -19.88 11.26 -2.18
N GLN A 92 -19.87 9.95 -1.91
CA GLN A 92 -20.42 8.95 -2.84
C GLN A 92 -21.41 7.97 -2.20
N GLN A 93 -22.15 8.40 -1.18
CA GLN A 93 -23.42 7.77 -0.80
C GLN A 93 -24.51 8.83 -0.71
#